data_AF-A0A1B6JN77-F1
#
_entry.id   AF-A0A1B6JN77-F1
#
_cell.length_a   1.000
_cell.length_b   1.000
_cell.length_c   1.000
_cell.angle_alpha   90.00
_cell.angle_beta   90.00
_cell.angle_gamma   90.00
#
_symmetry.space_group_name_H-M   'P 1'
#
loop_
_entity.id
_entity.type
_entity.pdbx_description
1 polymer ?
#
loop_
_entity_poly.entity_id
_entity_poly.type
_entity_poly.pdbx_seq_one_letter_code
_entity_poly.pdbx_strand_id
1 'polypeptide(L)'
;FKEKLESYAPFIPDAVLEHYMEKCGVTTRDENVKKTISLMSHKFLTDIACGAFQYHKIHTKAAQKDKRFGREKKITLQVADLEKALEDMGIDISRPYYYI
;
A
#
# COMPACT_ATOMS: atom_id res chain seq x y z
N PHE A 1 -18.46 0.14 -15.50
CA PHE A 1 -17.27 0.76 -14.86
C PHE A 1 -17.44 2.27 -14.78
N LYS A 2 -17.61 2.97 -15.92
CA LYS A 2 -17.74 4.43 -15.99
C LYS A 2 -18.85 5.03 -15.11
N GLU A 3 -20.06 4.45 -15.12
CA GLU A 3 -21.18 4.89 -14.27
C GLU A 3 -20.91 4.80 -12.76
N LYS A 4 -20.11 3.81 -12.32
CA LYS A 4 -19.71 3.68 -10.91
C LYS A 4 -18.60 4.65 -10.52
N LEU A 5 -17.91 5.21 -11.51
CA LEU A 5 -16.82 6.15 -11.30
C LEU A 5 -17.38 7.56 -11.05
N GLU A 6 -18.52 7.90 -11.67
CA GLU A 6 -19.17 9.20 -11.50
C GLU A 6 -19.66 9.41 -10.06
N SER A 7 -20.11 8.34 -9.40
CA SER A 7 -20.53 8.34 -7.98
C SER A 7 -19.40 8.07 -6.98
N TYR A 8 -18.18 7.82 -7.46
CA TYR A 8 -17.03 7.58 -6.59
C TYR A 8 -16.45 8.90 -6.07
N ALA A 9 -16.49 9.07 -4.76
CA ALA A 9 -15.76 10.14 -4.07
C ALA A 9 -14.31 9.67 -3.79
N PRO A 10 -13.29 10.28 -4.41
CA PRO A 10 -11.91 9.88 -4.22
C PRO A 10 -11.43 10.15 -2.80
N PHE A 11 -10.68 9.20 -2.23
CA PHE A 11 -10.03 9.36 -0.91
C PHE A 11 -8.85 10.34 -0.98
N ILE A 12 -8.16 10.40 -2.13
CA ILE A 12 -7.05 11.31 -2.36
C ILE A 12 -7.63 12.67 -2.76
N PRO A 13 -7.28 13.77 -2.07
CA PRO A 13 -7.74 15.11 -2.44
C PRO A 13 -7.27 15.52 -3.84
N ASP A 14 -8.14 16.21 -4.58
CA ASP A 14 -7.87 16.61 -5.96
C ASP A 14 -6.58 17.44 -6.11
N ALA A 15 -6.29 18.34 -5.16
CA ALA A 15 -5.07 19.15 -5.18
C ALA A 15 -3.78 18.31 -5.13
N VAL A 16 -3.79 17.20 -4.38
CA VAL A 16 -2.63 16.29 -4.30
C VAL A 16 -2.49 15.54 -5.63
N LEU A 17 -3.61 15.07 -6.16
CA LEU A 17 -3.63 14.36 -7.43
C LEU A 17 -3.13 15.25 -8.58
N GLU A 18 -3.63 16.48 -8.68
CA GLU A 18 -3.22 17.46 -9.69
C GLU A 18 -1.72 17.75 -9.60
N HIS A 19 -1.18 17.96 -8.39
CA HIS A 19 0.25 18.19 -8.20
C HIS A 19 1.11 17.04 -8.75
N TYR A 20 0.75 15.78 -8.45
CA TYR A 20 1.50 14.63 -8.96
C TYR A 20 1.28 14.40 -10.47
N MET A 21 0.09 14.68 -10.98
CA MET A 21 -0.20 14.60 -12.42
C MET A 21 0.62 15.61 -13.22
N GLU A 22 0.66 16.87 -12.78
CA GLU A 22 1.47 17.93 -13.38
C GLU A 22 2.97 17.61 -13.30
N LYS A 23 3.44 17.09 -12.16
CA LYS A 23 4.83 16.66 -12.00
C LYS A 23 5.23 15.57 -13.00
N CYS A 24 4.30 14.69 -13.38
CA CYS A 24 4.50 13.66 -14.40
C CYS A 24 4.23 14.16 -15.83
N GLY A 25 3.87 15.44 -16.02
CA GLY A 25 3.56 16.02 -17.33
C GLY A 25 2.17 15.66 -17.87
N VAL A 26 1.25 15.20 -17.03
CA VAL A 26 -0.11 14.80 -17.41
C VAL A 26 -1.10 15.89 -17.00
N THR A 27 -1.71 16.56 -17.98
CA THR A 27 -2.78 17.53 -17.74
C THR A 27 -4.05 17.10 -18.46
N THR A 28 -5.13 16.89 -17.71
CA THR A 28 -6.43 16.46 -18.25
C THR A 28 -7.58 17.24 -17.62
N ARG A 29 -8.56 17.61 -18.45
CA ARG A 29 -9.80 18.27 -18.02
C ARG A 29 -10.94 17.30 -17.66
N ASP A 30 -10.82 16.04 -18.06
CA ASP A 30 -11.80 14.99 -17.73
C ASP A 30 -11.62 14.52 -16.27
N GLU A 31 -12.64 14.78 -15.46
CA GLU A 31 -12.69 14.39 -14.05
C GLU A 31 -12.67 12.86 -13.87
N ASN A 32 -13.18 12.10 -14.85
CA ASN A 32 -13.16 10.63 -14.78
C ASN A 32 -11.75 10.08 -14.84
N VAL A 33 -10.84 10.73 -15.57
CA VAL A 33 -9.44 10.32 -15.63
C VAL A 33 -8.79 10.54 -14.26
N LYS A 34 -9.05 11.69 -13.63
CA LYS A 34 -8.59 11.99 -12.27
C LYS A 34 -9.09 10.95 -11.27
N LYS A 35 -10.40 10.68 -11.27
CA LYS A 35 -11.02 9.66 -10.40
C LYS A 35 -10.45 8.26 -10.64
N THR A 36 -10.16 7.91 -11.90
CA THR A 36 -9.55 6.61 -12.24
C THR A 36 -8.15 6.48 -11.66
N ILE A 37 -7.31 7.51 -11.83
CA ILE A 37 -5.95 7.52 -11.28
C ILE A 37 -6.01 7.42 -9.75
N SER A 38 -6.85 8.23 -9.10
CA SER A 38 -7.04 8.16 -7.65
C SER A 38 -7.48 6.77 -7.19
N LEU A 39 -8.42 6.13 -7.89
CA LEU A 39 -8.92 4.80 -7.55
C LEU A 39 -7.82 3.74 -7.71
N MET A 40 -7.04 3.81 -8.79
CA MET A 40 -5.94 2.88 -9.03
C MET A 40 -4.83 3.03 -7.98
N SER A 41 -4.45 4.25 -7.62
CA SER A 41 -3.51 4.52 -6.53
C SER A 41 -4.02 3.98 -5.20
N HIS A 42 -5.32 4.18 -4.91
CA HIS A 42 -5.94 3.68 -3.69
C HIS A 42 -6.00 2.13 -3.64
N LYS A 43 -6.32 1.49 -4.77
CA LYS A 43 -6.29 0.02 -4.90
C LYS A 43 -4.87 -0.50 -4.67
N PHE A 44 -3.87 0.10 -5.30
CA PHE A 44 -2.47 -0.30 -5.15
C PHE A 44 -2.01 -0.24 -3.69
N LEU A 45 -2.31 0.86 -2.98
CA LEU A 45 -2.00 0.98 -1.56
C LEU A 45 -2.72 -0.08 -0.71
N THR A 46 -3.99 -0.34 -1.02
CA THR A 46 -4.80 -1.35 -0.32
C THR A 46 -4.23 -2.76 -0.51
N ASP A 47 -3.82 -3.10 -1.73
CA ASP A 47 -3.27 -4.43 -2.04
C ASP A 47 -1.97 -4.66 -1.26
N ILE A 48 -1.07 -3.66 -1.20
CA ILE A 48 0.17 -3.74 -0.42
C ILE A 48 -0.12 -3.84 1.08
N ALA A 49 -1.02 -3.00 1.61
CA ALA A 49 -1.36 -3.01 3.04
C ALA A 49 -1.98 -4.36 3.45
N CYS A 50 -2.87 -4.91 2.61
CA CYS A 50 -3.45 -6.23 2.80
C CYS A 50 -2.40 -7.34 2.72
N GLY A 51 -1.46 -7.27 1.78
CA GLY A 51 -0.34 -8.20 1.66
C GLY A 51 0.53 -8.18 2.91
N ALA A 52 0.97 -7.01 3.35
CA ALA A 52 1.79 -6.84 4.55
C ALA A 52 1.06 -7.37 5.80
N PHE A 53 -0.25 -7.12 5.93
CA PHE A 53 -1.06 -7.66 7.02
C PHE A 53 -1.14 -9.19 7.01
N GLN A 54 -1.20 -9.81 5.83
CA GLN A 54 -1.18 -11.27 5.71
C GLN A 54 0.16 -11.85 6.14
N TYR A 55 1.27 -11.27 5.69
CA TYR A 55 2.62 -11.65 6.12
C TYR A 55 2.80 -11.50 7.63
N HIS A 56 2.36 -10.39 8.21
CA HIS A 56 2.40 -10.15 9.66
C HIS A 56 1.66 -11.24 10.45
N LYS A 57 0.47 -11.66 9.98
CA LYS A 57 -0.29 -12.74 10.61
C LYS A 57 0.43 -14.09 10.53
N ILE A 58 1.09 -14.40 9.41
CA ILE A 58 1.85 -15.64 9.24
C ILE A 58 3.05 -15.64 10.20
N HIS A 59 3.80 -14.54 10.23
CA HIS A 59 4.96 -14.37 11.09
C HIS A 59 4.59 -14.47 12.58
N THR A 60 3.53 -13.77 13.00
CA THR A 60 3.05 -13.80 14.39
C THR A 60 2.59 -15.19 14.81
N LYS A 61 1.88 -15.92 13.93
CA LYS A 61 1.46 -17.32 14.20
C LYS A 61 2.65 -18.27 14.33
N ALA A 62 3.72 -18.05 13.55
CA ALA A 62 4.95 -18.84 13.67
C ALA A 62 5.64 -18.55 15.01
N ALA A 63 5.76 -17.27 15.40
CA ALA A 63 6.33 -16.87 16.68
C ALA A 63 5.56 -17.41 17.89
N GLN A 64 4.21 -17.49 17.81
CA GLN A 64 3.38 -18.05 18.88
C GLN A 64 3.63 -19.54 19.18
N LYS A 65 4.21 -20.30 18.24
CA LYS A 65 4.59 -21.70 18.48
C LYS A 65 5.85 -21.80 19.33
N ASP A 66 6.69 -20.77 19.34
CA ASP A 66 7.89 -20.72 20.16
C ASP A 66 7.56 -20.08 21.52
N LYS A 67 7.55 -20.91 22.57
CA LYS A 67 7.24 -20.48 23.95
C LYS A 67 8.24 -19.46 24.51
N ARG A 68 9.38 -19.23 23.85
CA ARG A 68 10.37 -18.22 24.24
C ARG A 68 9.96 -16.82 23.84
N PHE A 69 9.12 -16.67 22.82
CA PHE A 69 8.63 -15.37 22.38
C PHE A 69 7.30 -15.05 23.06
N GLY A 70 7.25 -13.90 23.74
CA GLY A 70 6.03 -13.40 24.35
C GLY A 70 4.93 -13.22 23.29
N ARG A 71 3.67 -13.39 23.68
CA ARG A 71 2.54 -13.12 22.76
C ARG A 71 2.48 -11.62 22.47
N GLU A 72 3.04 -11.18 21.36
CA GLU A 72 2.73 -9.87 20.80
C GLU A 72 1.25 -9.86 20.38
N LYS A 73 0.43 -9.12 21.13
CA LYS A 73 -1.02 -9.04 20.89
C LYS A 73 -1.42 -7.89 19.97
N LYS A 74 -0.52 -6.91 19.77
CA LYS A 74 -0.79 -5.70 19.00
C LYS A 74 -0.31 -5.89 17.58
N ILE A 75 -1.22 -5.76 16.62
CA ILE A 75 -0.87 -5.73 15.19
C ILE A 75 -0.02 -4.48 14.95
N THR A 76 1.15 -4.68 14.35
CA THR A 76 2.08 -3.62 13.98
C THR A 76 2.51 -3.81 12.54
N LEU A 77 2.68 -2.71 11.80
CA LEU A 77 3.23 -2.76 10.46
C LEU A 77 4.75 -2.85 10.58
N GLN A 78 5.31 -4.04 10.33
CA GLN A 78 6.76 -4.26 10.37
C GLN A 78 7.37 -4.17 8.98
N VAL A 79 8.63 -3.71 8.92
CA VAL A 79 9.35 -3.54 7.65
C VAL A 79 9.53 -4.88 6.93
N ALA A 80 9.85 -5.95 7.65
CA ALA A 80 10.02 -7.28 7.07
C ALA A 80 8.73 -7.81 6.38
N ASP A 81 7.56 -7.52 6.96
CA ASP A 81 6.27 -7.92 6.38
C ASP A 81 5.94 -7.08 5.13
N LEU A 82 6.33 -5.79 5.15
CA LEU A 82 6.14 -4.87 4.05
C LEU A 82 7.08 -5.17 2.87
N GLU A 83 8.35 -5.49 3.15
CA GLU A 83 9.34 -5.90 2.15
C GLU A 83 8.84 -7.11 1.37
N LYS A 84 8.32 -8.13 2.07
CA LYS A 84 7.72 -9.31 1.42
C LYS A 84 6.50 -8.97 0.57
N ALA A 85 5.61 -8.11 1.05
CA ALA A 85 4.45 -7.67 0.28
C ALA A 85 4.82 -6.89 -0.98
N LEU A 86 5.93 -6.16 -0.96
CA LEU A 86 6.43 -5.38 -2.09
C LEU A 86 7.22 -6.25 -3.08
N GLU A 87 7.94 -7.26 -2.60
CA GLU A 87 8.61 -8.27 -3.43
C GLU A 87 7.61 -8.99 -4.34
N ASP A 88 6.44 -9.35 -3.83
CA ASP A 88 5.34 -9.97 -4.61
C ASP A 88 4.82 -9.07 -5.74
N MET A 89 4.96 -7.75 -5.59
CA MET A 89 4.59 -6.74 -6.59
C MET A 89 5.75 -6.40 -7.54
N GLY A 90 6.90 -7.06 -7.40
CA GLY A 90 8.12 -6.81 -8.18
C GLY A 90 8.91 -5.58 -7.74
N ILE A 91 8.68 -5.07 -6.53
CA ILE A 91 9.40 -3.92 -5.96
C ILE A 91 10.42 -4.43 -4.95
N ASP A 92 11.71 -4.30 -5.30
CA ASP A 92 12.81 -4.67 -4.41
C ASP A 92 13.15 -3.52 -3.45
N ILE A 93 13.21 -3.82 -2.16
CA ILE A 93 13.68 -2.90 -1.12
C ILE A 93 14.90 -3.53 -0.46
N SER A 94 16.07 -3.14 -0.95
CA SER A 94 17.34 -3.49 -0.32
C SER A 94 17.68 -2.45 0.75
N ARG A 95 17.56 -2.84 2.03
CA ARG A 95 18.00 -2.02 3.16
C ARG A 95 18.88 -2.84 4.10
N PRO A 96 20.07 -2.33 4.48
CA PRO A 96 20.88 -3.01 5.47
C PRO A 96 20.26 -2.86 6.87
N TYR A 97 20.36 -3.90 7.69
CA TYR A 97 19.86 -3.87 9.07
C TYR A 97 20.62 -2.88 9.97
N TYR A 98 21.88 -2.60 9.62
CA TYR A 98 22.73 -1.62 10.27
C TYR A 98 23.74 -1.06 9.27
N TYR A 99 24.16 0.18 9.47
CA TYR A 99 25.29 0.77 8.78
C TYR A 99 26.51 0.67 9.71
N ILE A 100 27.66 0.24 9.17
CA ILE A 100 28.96 0.26 9.85
C ILE A 100 29.61 1.62 9.61
#